data_AF-A0A090WC40-F1
#
_entry.id   AF-A0A090WC40-F1
#
_cell.length_a   1.000
_cell.length_b   1.000
_cell.length_c   1.000
_cell.angle_alpha   90.00
_cell.angle_beta   90.00
_cell.angle_gamma   90.00
#
_symmetry.space_group_name_H-M   'P 1'
#
loop_
_entity.id
_entity.type
_entity.pdbx_description
1 polymer ?
#
loop_
_entity_poly.entity_id
_entity_poly.type
_entity_poly.pdbx_seq_one_letter_code
_entity_poly.pdbx_strand_id
1 'polypeptide(L)' 'MTGELINGDIAVVQANWNIIDGSGNMMGEGSSTEVLKQRADGSWQYFIDCPLGLPLTD' A
#
# COMPACT_ATOMS: atom_id res chain seq x y z
N MET A 1 -6.22 -3.64 8.85
CA MET A 1 -6.54 -4.89 8.12
C MET A 1 -5.53 -4.97 7.00
N THR A 2 -4.78 -6.05 6.89
CA THR A 2 -3.85 -6.25 5.77
C THR A 2 -4.43 -7.28 4.82
N GLY A 3 -4.35 -7.03 3.52
CA GLY A 3 -4.90 -7.95 2.53
C GLY A 3 -4.62 -7.52 1.11
N GLU A 4 -4.85 -8.46 0.19
CA GLU A 4 -4.80 -8.23 -1.24
C GLU A 4 -6.04 -8.80 -1.93
N LEU A 5 -6.50 -8.11 -2.97
CA LEU A 5 -7.53 -8.57 -3.89
C LEU A 5 -6.98 -8.45 -5.30
N ILE A 6 -6.83 -9.59 -5.98
CA ILE A 6 -6.26 -9.66 -7.33
C ILE A 6 -7.39 -9.90 -8.34
N ASN A 7 -7.44 -9.06 -9.38
CA ASN A 7 -8.31 -9.20 -10.54
C ASN A 7 -7.48 -9.09 -11.82
N GLY A 8 -7.07 -10.24 -12.37
CA GLY A 8 -6.19 -10.29 -13.53
C GLY A 8 -4.83 -9.67 -13.21
N ASP A 9 -4.47 -8.63 -13.96
CA ASP A 9 -3.21 -7.89 -13.81
C ASP A 9 -3.36 -6.62 -12.96
N ILE A 10 -4.45 -6.49 -12.20
CA ILE A 10 -4.68 -5.42 -11.22
C ILE A 10 -4.80 -6.04 -9.83
N ALA A 11 -4.19 -5.40 -8.84
CA ALA A 11 -4.35 -5.75 -7.43
C ALA A 11 -4.71 -4.51 -6.61
N VAL A 12 -5.61 -4.67 -5.65
CA VAL A 12 -5.78 -3.72 -4.54
C VAL A 12 -5.07 -4.31 -3.34
N VAL A 13 -4.18 -3.54 -2.73
CA VAL A 13 -3.41 -3.93 -1.54
C VAL A 13 -3.75 -2.99 -0.40
N GLN A 14 -3.87 -3.53 0.80
CA GLN A 14 -3.97 -2.76 2.04
C GLN A 14 -2.86 -3.22 2.97
N ALA A 15 -2.05 -2.28 3.42
CA ALA A 15 -0.94 -2.54 4.32
C ALA A 15 -0.96 -1.57 5.51
N ASN A 16 -0.33 -1.99 6.61
CA ASN A 16 0.08 -1.10 7.68
C ASN A 16 1.57 -0.83 7.51
N TRP A 17 2.00 0.40 7.75
CA TRP A 17 3.39 0.80 7.64
C TRP A 17 3.82 1.59 8.87
N ASN A 18 5.13 1.54 9.13
CA ASN A 18 5.80 2.34 10.14
C ASN A 18 7.16 2.82 9.62
N ILE A 19 7.57 4.01 10.04
CA ILE A 19 8.87 4.61 9.74
C ILE A 19 9.62 4.70 11.07
N ILE A 20 10.77 4.05 11.13
CA ILE A 20 11.64 4.01 12.31
C ILE A 20 12.96 4.67 11.93
N ASP A 21 13.48 5.57 12.78
CA ASP A 21 14.79 6.19 12.55
C ASP A 21 15.97 5.23 12.83
N GLY A 22 17.19 5.65 12.53
CA GLY A 22 18.40 4.83 12.75
C GLY A 22 18.71 4.53 14.22
N SER A 23 18.02 5.19 15.16
CA SER A 23 18.13 4.97 16.61
C SER A 23 16.99 4.11 17.18
N GLY A 24 16.04 3.69 16.34
CA GLY A 24 14.90 2.87 16.75
C GLY A 24 13.67 3.67 17.19
N ASN A 25 13.65 5.00 17.04
CA ASN A 25 12.48 5.81 17.41
C ASN A 25 11.40 5.72 16.32
N MET A 26 10.13 5.62 16.73
CA MET A 26 8.99 5.71 15.83
C MET A 26 8.84 7.15 15.30
N MET A 27 8.97 7.33 13.99
CA MET A 27 8.84 8.61 13.29
C MET A 27 7.46 8.83 12.68
N GLY A 28 6.75 7.75 12.37
CA GLY A 28 5.41 7.80 11.82
C GLY A 28 4.86 6.42 11.54
N GLU A 29 3.54 6.31 11.48
CA GLU A 29 2.83 5.09 11.16
C GLU A 29 1.54 5.40 10.41
N GLY A 30 0.99 4.39 9.72
CA GLY A 30 -0.26 4.55 9.03
C GLY A 30 -0.74 3.25 8.38
N SER A 31 -1.84 3.39 7.65
CA SER A 31 -2.40 2.35 6.81
C SER A 31 -2.57 2.89 5.41
N SER A 32 -2.29 2.06 4.42
CA SER A 32 -2.36 2.41 3.01
C SER A 32 -3.44 1.61 2.28
N THR A 33 -3.83 2.09 1.11
CA THR A 33 -4.66 1.33 0.17
C THR A 33 -4.19 1.63 -1.24
N GLU A 34 -3.38 0.74 -1.80
CA GLU A 34 -2.75 0.95 -3.10
C GLU A 34 -3.41 0.13 -4.20
N VAL A 35 -3.25 0.59 -5.44
CA VAL A 35 -3.56 -0.21 -6.63
C VAL A 35 -2.27 -0.50 -7.36
N LEU A 36 -2.01 -1.77 -7.64
CA LEU A 36 -0.85 -2.21 -8.40
C LEU A 36 -1.30 -2.76 -9.76
N LYS A 37 -0.45 -2.56 -10.77
CA LYS A 37 -0.58 -3.13 -12.11
C LYS A 37 0.56 -4.10 -12.36
N GLN A 38 0.26 -5.31 -12.80
CA GLN A 38 1.25 -6.27 -13.26
C GLN A 38 1.71 -5.89 -14.67
N ARG A 39 3.02 -5.84 -14.85
CA ARG A 39 3.68 -5.61 -16.14
C ARG A 39 3.81 -6.93 -16.91
N ALA A 40 4.16 -6.83 -18.19
CA ALA A 40 4.35 -8.00 -19.06
C ALA A 40 5.46 -8.97 -18.58
N ASP A 41 6.43 -8.47 -17.81
CA ASP A 41 7.48 -9.27 -17.19
C ASP A 41 7.04 -9.96 -15.88
N GLY A 42 5.77 -9.80 -15.47
CA GLY A 42 5.20 -10.36 -14.26
C GLY A 42 5.44 -9.54 -13.00
N SER A 43 6.22 -8.46 -13.06
CA SER A 43 6.45 -7.57 -11.91
C SER A 43 5.24 -6.68 -11.64
N TRP A 44 5.00 -6.34 -10.38
CA TRP A 44 3.94 -5.41 -9.98
C TRP A 44 4.52 -4.01 -9.76
N GLN A 45 3.79 -2.98 -10.19
CA GLN A 45 4.13 -1.59 -9.95
C GLN A 45 2.92 -0.83 -9.42
N TYR A 46 3.15 0.15 -8.53
CA TYR A 46 2.14 1.11 -8.13
C TYR A 46 1.53 1.80 -9.35
N PHE A 47 0.22 1.64 -9.46
CA PHE A 47 -0.62 2.29 -10.45
C PHE A 47 -1.39 3.46 -9.82
N ILE A 48 -1.86 3.29 -8.58
CA ILE A 48 -2.36 4.35 -7.71
C ILE A 48 -1.67 4.20 -6.36
N ASP A 49 -1.06 5.30 -5.90
CA ASP A 49 -0.40 5.37 -4.60
C ASP A 49 -1.26 6.20 -3.63
N CYS A 50 -1.69 5.57 -2.53
CA CYS A 50 -2.49 6.19 -1.49
C CYS A 50 -1.95 5.77 -0.11
N PRO A 51 -0.82 6.36 0.31
CA PRO A 51 -0.07 5.89 1.47
C PRO A 51 -0.76 6.22 2.81
N LEU A 52 -1.70 7.18 2.80
CA LEU A 52 -2.48 7.59 3.98
C LEU A 52 -3.85 6.91 4.07
N GLY A 53 -4.10 5.93 3.20
CA GLY A 53 -5.37 5.22 3.15
C GLY A 53 -6.50 6.07 2.59
N LEU A 54 -7.68 5.46 2.46
CA LEU A 54 -8.86 6.17 1.99
C LEU A 54 -9.28 7.24 3.00
N PRO A 55 -9.71 8.43 2.53
CA PRO A 55 -10.29 9.42 3.43
C PRO A 55 -11.49 8.81 4.14
N LEU A 56 -11.64 9.16 5.42
CA LEU A 56 -12.86 8.86 6.16
C LEU A 56 -14.02 9.54 5.44
N THR A 57 -15.07 8.78 5.15
CA THR A 57 -16.33 9.34 4.66
C THR A 57 -17.28 9.36 5.85
N ASP A 58 -17.86 10.53 6.11
CA ASP A 58 -18.89 10.75 7.14
C ASP A 58 -20.19 9.99 6.80
#